data_AF-A0A7L1I8P2-F1
#
_entry.id   AF-A0A7L1I8P2-F1
#
_cell.length_a   1.000
_cell.length_b   1.000
_cell.length_c   1.000
_cell.angle_alpha   90.00
_cell.angle_beta   90.00
_cell.angle_gamma   90.00
#
_symmetry.space_group_name_H-M   'P 1'
#
loop_
_entity.id
_entity.type
_entity.pdbx_description
1 polymer ?
#
loop_
_entity_poly.entity_id
_entity_poly.type
_entity_poly.pdbx_seq_one_letter_code
_entity_poly.pdbx_strand_id
1 'polypeptide(L)'
;EPMLLLAVTDFVVNSAAFTYFTAGALHRNISDDMLPRRFPLQLKTKSMGLFSPKLQERYPNHPMELHLSARRQPLLSFRPDALHGTLFSSAEAFVVLPNATRVPAFLLNIDANVTGKPLISRNRLGGTVSLKG
;
A
#
# COMPACT_ATOMS: atom_id res chain seq x y z
N GLU A 1 31.62 16.25 21.30
CA GLU A 1 31.47 14.78 21.22
C GLU A 1 29.99 14.42 21.30
N PRO A 2 29.51 13.35 20.63
CA PRO A 2 28.15 12.86 20.84
C PRO A 2 28.00 12.37 22.28
N MET A 3 26.96 12.84 22.99
CA MET A 3 26.72 12.48 24.40
C MET A 3 26.05 11.09 24.54
N LEU A 4 25.60 10.48 23.44
CA LEU A 4 24.94 9.18 23.40
C LEU A 4 25.14 8.54 22.02
N LEU A 5 25.46 7.24 22.00
CA LEU A 5 25.46 6.41 20.79
C LEU A 5 24.37 5.34 20.95
N LEU A 6 23.46 5.27 19.97
CA LEU A 6 22.40 4.27 19.92
C LEU A 6 22.58 3.41 18.68
N ALA A 7 22.68 2.10 18.88
CA ALA A 7 22.64 1.12 17.81
C ALA A 7 21.22 0.55 17.70
N VAL A 8 20.59 0.70 16.53
CA VAL A 8 19.27 0.12 16.24
C VAL A 8 19.47 -0.96 15.19
N THR A 9 19.01 -2.17 15.50
CA THR A 9 19.06 -3.32 14.58
C THR A 9 17.79 -3.41 13.75
N ASP A 10 17.88 -4.09 12.62
CA ASP A 10 16.73 -4.41 11.76
C ASP A 10 15.63 -5.19 12.48
N PHE A 11 15.98 -5.91 13.56
CA PHE A 11 15.02 -6.55 14.46
C PHE A 11 13.94 -5.60 15.00
N VAL A 12 14.28 -4.34 15.32
CA VAL A 12 13.31 -3.37 15.85
C VAL A 12 12.24 -3.03 14.80
N VAL A 13 12.63 -2.80 13.55
CA VAL A 13 11.67 -2.49 12.48
C VAL A 13 10.91 -3.73 12.00
N ASN A 14 11.55 -4.90 12.00
CA ASN A 14 10.91 -6.16 11.61
C ASN A 14 9.88 -6.64 12.65
N SER A 15 10.12 -6.44 13.94
CA SER A 15 9.15 -6.73 15.00
C SER A 15 7.94 -5.80 14.94
N ALA A 16 8.14 -4.52 14.63
CA ALA A 16 7.03 -3.60 14.33
C ALA A 16 6.24 -4.06 13.10
N ALA A 17 6.91 -4.39 11.99
CA ALA A 17 6.26 -4.88 10.78
C ALA A 17 5.44 -6.16 11.03
N PHE A 18 5.96 -7.10 11.83
CA PHE A 18 5.24 -8.29 12.28
C PHE A 18 3.99 -7.92 13.07
N THR A 19 4.11 -7.01 14.03
CA THR A 19 3.00 -6.60 14.90
C THR A 19 1.88 -5.94 14.09
N TYR A 20 2.21 -5.01 13.20
CA TYR A 20 1.20 -4.35 12.34
C TYR A 20 0.56 -5.33 11.35
N PHE A 21 1.33 -6.28 10.81
CA PHE A 21 0.81 -7.32 9.93
C PHE A 21 -0.16 -8.26 10.67
N THR A 22 0.26 -8.79 11.82
CA THR A 22 -0.55 -9.72 12.64
C THR A 22 -1.78 -9.06 13.24
N ALA A 23 -1.70 -7.78 13.60
CA ALA A 23 -2.86 -7.00 14.02
C ALA A 23 -3.86 -6.71 12.88
N GLY A 24 -3.53 -7.09 11.63
CA GLY A 24 -4.33 -6.78 10.46
C GLY A 24 -4.36 -5.29 10.13
N ALA A 25 -3.46 -4.46 10.69
CA ALA A 25 -3.46 -3.02 10.48
C ALA A 25 -2.94 -2.60 9.09
N LEU A 26 -2.29 -3.51 8.36
CA LEU A 26 -1.79 -3.30 7.00
C LEU A 26 -2.87 -3.56 5.95
N HIS A 27 -4.00 -2.87 6.06
CA HIS A 27 -5.06 -2.84 5.05
C HIS A 27 -5.55 -1.41 4.82
N ARG A 28 -6.02 -1.12 3.62
CA ARG A 28 -6.57 0.19 3.27
C ARG A 28 -7.58 0.06 2.14
N ASN A 29 -8.76 0.63 2.34
CA ASN A 29 -9.76 0.74 1.29
C ASN A 29 -9.64 2.12 0.64
N ILE A 30 -9.55 2.14 -0.69
CA ILE A 30 -9.48 3.35 -1.50
C ILE A 30 -10.73 3.41 -2.36
N SER A 31 -11.46 4.52 -2.24
CA SER A 31 -12.64 4.84 -3.02
C SER A 31 -12.36 6.02 -3.95
N ASP A 32 -13.23 6.25 -4.95
CA ASP A 32 -13.07 7.29 -5.96
C ASP A 32 -12.94 8.71 -5.37
N ASP A 33 -13.61 8.99 -4.25
CA ASP A 33 -13.55 10.28 -3.56
C ASP A 33 -12.20 10.56 -2.88
N MET A 34 -11.40 9.52 -2.61
CA MET A 34 -10.05 9.68 -2.08
C MET A 34 -9.04 10.08 -3.17
N LEU A 35 -9.40 9.93 -4.45
CA LEU A 35 -8.51 10.27 -5.56
C LEU A 35 -8.60 11.77 -5.90
N PRO A 36 -7.46 12.44 -6.14
CA PRO A 36 -7.48 13.81 -6.63
C PRO A 36 -8.26 13.92 -7.94
N ARG A 37 -9.10 14.94 -8.09
CA ARG A 37 -9.90 15.17 -9.32
C ARG A 37 -9.06 15.26 -10.61
N ARG A 38 -7.79 15.63 -10.48
CA ARG A 38 -6.82 15.73 -11.60
C ARG A 38 -6.18 14.40 -11.97
N PHE A 39 -6.39 13.35 -11.18
CA PHE A 39 -5.85 12.04 -11.47
C PHE A 39 -6.57 11.43 -12.69
N PRO A 40 -5.84 10.97 -13.72
CA PRO A 40 -6.44 10.57 -14.99
C PRO A 40 -7.31 9.31 -14.89
N LEU A 41 -7.09 8.49 -13.86
CA LEU A 41 -7.78 7.22 -13.65
C LEU A 41 -8.70 7.30 -12.43
N GLN A 42 -9.92 7.78 -12.64
CA GLN A 42 -10.97 7.67 -11.62
C GLN A 42 -11.28 6.19 -11.32
N LEU A 43 -11.70 5.87 -10.10
CA LEU A 43 -12.14 4.53 -9.72
C LEU A 43 -13.61 4.35 -10.15
N LYS A 44 -13.79 4.26 -11.46
CA LYS A 44 -15.06 3.97 -12.12
C LYS A 44 -14.84 2.92 -13.20
N THR A 45 -15.85 2.10 -13.44
CA THR A 45 -15.77 1.09 -14.51
C THR A 45 -15.57 1.72 -15.89
N LYS A 46 -16.06 2.95 -16.10
CA LYS A 46 -15.88 3.71 -17.35
C LYS A 46 -14.42 4.02 -17.65
N SER A 47 -13.68 4.54 -16.68
CA SER A 47 -12.23 4.82 -16.80
C SER A 47 -11.42 3.52 -16.83
N MET A 48 -11.83 2.52 -16.06
CA MET A 48 -11.21 1.19 -16.07
C MET A 48 -11.49 0.38 -17.35
N GLY A 49 -12.49 0.77 -18.14
CA GLY A 49 -12.81 0.17 -19.44
C GLY A 49 -11.65 0.19 -20.43
N LEU A 50 -10.70 1.13 -20.28
CA LEU A 50 -9.47 1.16 -21.07
C LEU A 50 -8.57 -0.06 -20.80
N PHE A 51 -8.57 -0.58 -19.57
CA PHE A 51 -7.78 -1.74 -19.18
C PHE A 51 -8.58 -3.05 -19.21
N SER A 52 -9.89 -2.97 -18.95
CA SER A 52 -10.78 -4.14 -18.93
C SER A 52 -12.14 -3.78 -19.57
N PRO A 53 -12.27 -3.94 -20.91
CA PRO A 53 -13.50 -3.60 -21.63
C PRO A 53 -14.74 -4.35 -21.11
N LYS A 54 -14.57 -5.65 -20.79
CA LYS A 54 -15.64 -6.51 -20.25
C LYS A 54 -16.24 -5.99 -18.94
N LEU A 55 -15.44 -5.27 -18.14
CA LEU A 55 -15.92 -4.69 -16.89
C LEU A 55 -16.91 -3.55 -17.14
N GLN A 56 -16.61 -2.68 -18.12
CA GLN A 56 -17.48 -1.60 -18.52
C GLN A 56 -18.75 -2.10 -19.23
N GLU A 57 -18.66 -3.18 -20.00
CA GLU A 57 -19.82 -3.81 -20.63
C GLU A 57 -20.80 -4.39 -19.59
N ARG A 58 -20.27 -5.10 -18.58
CA ARG A 58 -21.10 -5.76 -17.57
C ARG A 58 -21.64 -4.82 -16.49
N TYR A 59 -20.85 -3.80 -16.13
CA TYR A 59 -21.19 -2.82 -15.10
C TYR A 59 -20.93 -1.40 -15.60
N PRO A 60 -21.78 -0.85 -16.47
CA PRO A 60 -21.50 0.42 -17.12
C PRO A 60 -21.51 1.59 -16.12
N ASN A 61 -20.42 2.36 -16.09
CA ASN A 61 -20.28 3.61 -15.31
C ASN A 61 -20.61 3.48 -13.81
N HIS A 62 -20.24 2.36 -13.19
CA HIS A 62 -20.38 2.14 -11.76
C HIS A 62 -19.13 2.61 -10.99
N PRO A 63 -19.28 3.07 -9.74
CA PRO A 63 -18.15 3.35 -8.86
C PRO A 63 -17.41 2.07 -8.51
N MET A 64 -16.11 2.20 -8.29
CA MET A 64 -15.24 1.12 -7.86
C MET A 64 -14.54 1.46 -6.54
N GLU A 65 -14.22 0.41 -5.79
CA GLU A 65 -13.36 0.46 -4.62
C GLU A 65 -12.15 -0.44 -4.85
N LEU A 66 -11.01 -0.06 -4.29
CA LEU A 66 -9.78 -0.85 -4.29
C LEU A 66 -9.40 -1.16 -2.85
N HIS A 67 -9.39 -2.43 -2.47
CA HIS A 67 -9.05 -2.88 -1.13
C HIS A 67 -7.61 -3.38 -1.16
N LEU A 68 -6.70 -2.60 -0.58
CA LEU A 68 -5.31 -2.98 -0.42
C LEU A 68 -5.11 -3.72 0.89
N SER A 69 -4.32 -4.78 0.85
CA SER A 69 -3.93 -5.56 2.03
C SER A 69 -2.51 -6.09 1.88
N ALA A 70 -1.81 -6.26 2.99
CA ALA A 70 -0.56 -6.99 3.00
C ALA A 70 -0.84 -8.50 2.88
N ARG A 71 -0.19 -9.17 1.92
CA ARG A 71 -0.24 -10.63 1.77
C ARG A 71 0.72 -11.34 2.70
N ARG A 72 1.85 -10.69 3.01
CA ARG A 72 2.91 -11.23 3.88
C ARG A 72 3.49 -10.11 4.72
N GLN A 73 4.10 -10.47 5.84
CA GLN A 73 4.86 -9.54 6.66
C GLN A 73 5.94 -8.84 5.80
N PRO A 74 6.01 -7.49 5.83
CA PRO A 74 7.12 -6.76 5.22
C PRO A 74 8.44 -7.11 5.91
N LEU A 75 9.48 -7.40 5.13
CA LEU A 75 10.83 -7.64 5.64
C LEU A 75 11.72 -6.46 5.29
N LEU A 76 12.38 -5.92 6.30
CA LEU A 76 13.25 -4.74 6.24
C LEU A 76 14.67 -5.12 6.67
N SER A 77 15.67 -4.56 6.01
CA SER A 77 17.09 -4.80 6.29
C SER A 77 17.85 -3.48 6.21
N PHE A 78 18.64 -3.18 7.24
CA PHE A 78 19.55 -2.04 7.22
C PHE A 78 20.82 -2.41 6.44
N ARG A 79 21.13 -1.62 5.42
CA ARG A 79 22.38 -1.68 4.69
C ARG A 79 23.16 -0.38 4.88
N PRO A 80 24.47 -0.35 4.62
CA PRO A 80 25.29 0.85 4.81
C PRO A 80 24.80 2.07 4.01
N ASP A 81 24.14 1.84 2.87
CA ASP A 81 23.61 2.89 2.00
C ASP A 81 22.21 3.37 2.44
N ALA A 82 21.32 2.44 2.82
CA ALA A 82 19.94 2.74 3.15
C ALA A 82 19.24 1.56 3.86
N LEU A 83 18.04 1.81 4.38
CA LEU A 83 17.09 0.74 4.65
C LEU A 83 16.57 0.20 3.32
N HIS A 84 16.51 -1.13 3.18
CA HIS A 84 15.89 -1.81 2.06
C HIS A 84 14.80 -2.73 2.58
N GLY A 85 13.76 -2.95 1.78
CA GLY A 85 12.71 -3.87 2.14
C GLY A 85 11.91 -4.32 0.94
N THR A 86 11.06 -5.31 1.17
CA THR A 86 10.10 -5.79 0.17
C THR A 86 8.71 -5.80 0.75
N LEU A 87 7.78 -5.19 0.03
CA LEU A 87 6.36 -5.17 0.36
C LEU A 87 5.63 -6.16 -0.55
N PHE A 88 4.92 -7.10 0.07
CA PHE A 88 4.05 -8.06 -0.61
C PHE A 88 2.61 -7.68 -0.31
N SER A 89 1.96 -7.01 -1.25
CA SER A 89 0.58 -6.53 -1.10
C SER A 89 -0.34 -7.10 -2.18
N SER A 90 -1.63 -7.09 -1.90
CA SER A 90 -2.70 -7.36 -2.84
C SER A 90 -3.61 -6.15 -2.93
N ALA A 91 -4.10 -5.87 -4.12
CA ALA A 91 -5.13 -4.88 -4.36
C ALA A 91 -6.32 -5.59 -5.04
N GLU A 92 -7.42 -5.73 -4.31
CA GLU A 92 -8.65 -6.31 -4.81
C GLU A 92 -9.61 -5.21 -5.24
N ALA A 93 -10.06 -5.26 -6.49
CA ALA A 93 -10.96 -4.27 -7.05
C ALA A 93 -12.40 -4.76 -6.96
N PHE A 94 -13.31 -3.90 -6.49
CA PHE A 94 -14.72 -4.16 -6.38
C PHE A 94 -15.52 -3.15 -7.20
N VAL A 95 -16.58 -3.61 -7.86
CA VAL A 95 -17.63 -2.74 -8.38
C VAL A 95 -18.67 -2.57 -7.28
N VAL A 96 -19.03 -1.32 -6.97
CA VAL A 96 -20.07 -1.01 -5.99
C VAL A 96 -21.38 -0.80 -6.73
N LEU A 97 -22.34 -1.70 -6.49
CA LEU A 97 -23.68 -1.63 -7.05
C LEU A 97 -24.56 -0.61 -6.29
N PRO A 98 -25.68 -0.15 -6.88
CA PRO A 98 -26.56 0.83 -6.25
C PRO A 98 -27.16 0.36 -4.91
N ASN A 99 -27.24 -0.96 -4.70
CA ASN A 99 -27.67 -1.59 -3.46
C ASN A 99 -26.53 -1.72 -2.41
N ALA A 100 -25.44 -0.98 -2.57
CA ALA A 100 -24.22 -1.03 -1.77
C ALA A 100 -23.52 -2.41 -1.72
N THR A 101 -23.90 -3.34 -2.62
CA THR A 101 -23.23 -4.63 -2.73
C THR A 101 -21.92 -4.48 -3.50
N ARG A 102 -20.87 -5.13 -3.01
CA ARG A 102 -19.54 -5.14 -3.62
C ARG A 102 -19.39 -6.42 -4.44
N VAL A 103 -19.15 -6.28 -5.74
CA VAL A 103 -18.88 -7.40 -6.63
C VAL A 103 -17.38 -7.42 -6.96
N PRO A 104 -16.65 -8.51 -6.66
CA PRO A 104 -15.23 -8.60 -6.97
C PRO A 104 -15.03 -8.57 -8.49
N ALA A 105 -14.15 -7.69 -8.95
CA ALA A 105 -13.83 -7.50 -10.36
C ALA A 105 -12.54 -8.24 -10.74
N PHE A 106 -11.45 -7.97 -10.03
CA PHE A 106 -10.13 -8.59 -10.23
C PHE A 106 -9.25 -8.41 -8.99
N LEU A 107 -8.18 -9.22 -8.91
CA LEU A 107 -7.17 -9.17 -7.85
C LEU A 107 -5.80 -8.92 -8.48
N LEU A 108 -5.06 -7.95 -7.96
CA LEU A 108 -3.68 -7.66 -8.35
C LEU A 108 -2.73 -7.99 -7.21
N ASN A 109 -1.71 -8.79 -7.49
CA ASN A 109 -0.61 -9.03 -6.58
C ASN A 109 0.52 -8.03 -6.90
N ILE A 110 0.89 -7.23 -5.90
CA ILE A 110 1.91 -6.18 -6.01
C ILE A 110 3.08 -6.56 -5.12
N ASP A 111 4.22 -6.82 -5.74
CA ASP A 111 5.51 -7.03 -5.08
C ASP A 111 6.40 -5.84 -5.41
N ALA A 112 6.77 -5.07 -4.40
CA ALA A 112 7.54 -3.85 -4.58
C ALA A 112 8.73 -3.81 -3.64
N ASN A 113 9.88 -3.41 -4.18
CA ASN A 113 11.04 -3.09 -3.36
C ASN A 113 10.92 -1.66 -2.85
N VAL A 114 11.26 -1.47 -1.59
CA VAL A 114 11.27 -0.16 -0.93
C VAL A 114 12.64 0.15 -0.40
N THR A 115 12.96 1.43 -0.36
CA THR A 115 14.14 1.96 0.31
C THR A 115 13.76 3.14 1.20
N GLY A 116 14.58 3.42 2.20
CA GLY A 116 14.27 4.45 3.18
C GLY A 116 15.50 4.94 3.92
N LYS A 117 15.37 6.12 4.52
CA LYS A 117 16.41 6.67 5.40
C LYS A 117 15.83 6.84 6.81
N PRO A 118 16.47 6.25 7.84
CA PRO A 118 16.06 6.50 9.22
C PRO A 118 16.34 7.96 9.60
N LEU A 119 15.47 8.54 10.41
CA LEU A 119 15.61 9.90 10.92
C LEU A 119 15.27 9.91 12.41
N ILE A 120 16.14 10.48 13.22
CA ILE A 120 15.83 10.76 14.63
C ILE A 120 15.51 12.24 14.75
N SER A 121 14.31 12.55 15.21
CA SER A 121 13.87 13.92 15.45
C SER A 121 12.99 13.99 16.69
N ARG A 122 13.27 14.96 17.58
CA ARG A 122 12.51 15.17 18.83
C ARG A 122 12.32 13.88 19.64
N ASN A 123 13.40 13.13 19.85
CA ASN A 123 13.41 11.84 20.56
C ASN A 123 12.50 10.76 19.96
N ARG A 124 12.15 10.86 18.68
CA ARG A 124 11.40 9.84 17.94
C ARG A 124 12.27 9.27 16.82
N LEU A 125 12.28 7.95 16.72
CA LEU A 125 12.81 7.25 15.55
C LEU A 125 11.72 7.21 14.48
N GLY A 126 11.97 7.88 13.37
CA GLY A 126 11.15 7.83 12.17
C GLY A 126 12.00 7.48 10.95
N GLY A 127 11.43 7.72 9.77
CA GLY A 127 12.17 7.56 8.53
C GLY A 127 11.33 7.90 7.32
N THR A 128 11.98 7.96 6.18
CA THR A 128 11.32 8.05 4.88
C THR A 128 11.18 6.66 4.27
N VAL A 129 10.15 6.47 3.46
CA VAL A 129 9.98 5.29 2.63
C VAL A 129 9.77 5.74 1.20
N SER A 130 10.39 5.06 0.26
CA SER A 130 10.30 5.31 -1.18
C SER A 130 10.28 3.99 -1.92
N LEU A 131 9.51 3.92 -2.98
CA LEU A 131 9.55 2.77 -3.89
C LEU A 131 10.89 2.78 -4.63
N LYS A 132 11.52 1.62 -4.72
CA LYS A 132 12.71 1.40 -5.51
C LYS A 132 12.26 0.96 -6.90
N GLY A 133 12.27 1.90 -7.85
CA GLY A 133 12.02 1.68 -9.26
C GLY A 133 13.21 1.05 -9.97
#